data_AF-A0ABD5DJX5-F1
#
_entry.id   AF-A0ABD5DJX5-F1
#
_cell.length_a   1.000
_cell.length_b   1.000
_cell.length_c   1.000
_cell.angle_alpha   90.00
_cell.angle_beta   90.00
_cell.angle_gamma   90.00
#
_symmetry.space_group_name_H-M   'P 1'
#
loop_
_entity.id
_entity.type
_entity.pdbx_description
1 polymer ?
#
loop_
_entity_poly.entity_id
_entity_poly.type
_entity_poly.pdbx_seq_one_letter_code
_entity_poly.pdbx_strand_id
1 'polypeptide(L)' 'VIMTSNLGSDLIQERFGELDYGHMKDLVLGVVSQNFRPEFINRIDEVVVFHPLCEKHIASIAQIQLQRLYKRLEERGYE' A
#
# COMPACT_ATOMS: atom_id res chain seq x y z
N VAL A 1 3.24 -11.22 12.62
CA VAL A 1 3.26 -9.77 12.88
C VAL A 1 3.16 -9.06 11.54
N ILE A 2 2.40 -7.96 11.42
CA ILE A 2 2.35 -7.16 10.18
C ILE A 2 3.09 -5.85 10.44
N MET A 3 3.94 -5.46 9.48
CA MET A 3 4.70 -4.21 9.51
C MET A 3 4.42 -3.43 8.23
N THR A 4 4.32 -2.12 8.32
CA THR A 4 4.04 -1.24 7.18
C THR A 4 5.07 -0.12 7.14
N SER A 5 5.59 0.17 5.95
CA SER A 5 6.52 1.28 5.71
C SER A 5 6.18 1.94 4.39
N ASN A 6 6.40 3.25 4.30
CA ASN A 6 6.27 4.04 3.08
C ASN A 6 7.62 4.27 2.37
N LEU A 7 8.70 3.60 2.80
CA LEU A 7 9.99 3.69 2.12
C LEU A 7 9.87 3.22 0.68
N GLY A 8 10.45 3.99 -0.25
CA GLY A 8 10.36 3.73 -1.68
C GLY A 8 9.03 4.13 -2.33
N SER A 9 8.13 4.82 -1.61
CA SER A 9 6.86 5.29 -2.17
C SER A 9 7.04 6.16 -3.42
N ASP A 10 8.00 7.08 -3.40
CA ASP A 10 8.24 7.98 -4.54
C ASP A 10 8.69 7.20 -5.78
N LEU A 11 9.56 6.21 -5.57
CA LEU A 11 10.05 5.32 -6.63
C LEU A 11 8.91 4.48 -7.23
N ILE A 12 8.01 3.98 -6.37
CA ILE A 12 6.82 3.24 -6.81
C ILE A 12 5.92 4.13 -7.66
N GLN A 13 5.73 5.41 -7.29
CA GLN A 13 4.90 6.33 -8.06
C GLN A 13 5.52 6.72 -9.40
N GLU A 14 6.82 7.04 -9.42
CA GLU A 14 7.52 7.47 -10.64
C GLU A 14 7.64 6.36 -11.68
N ARG A 15 7.87 5.12 -11.25
CA ARG A 15 8.12 3.98 -12.14
C ARG A 15 6.89 3.11 -12.37
N PHE A 16 5.72 3.55 -11.88
CA PHE A 16 4.51 2.77 -12.03
C PHE A 16 4.08 2.65 -13.49
N GLY A 17 3.86 1.41 -13.95
CA GLY A 17 3.47 1.12 -15.33
C GLY A 17 4.66 0.99 -16.30
N GLU A 18 5.87 1.35 -15.89
CA GLU A 18 7.11 1.16 -16.67
C GLU A 18 7.78 -0.18 -16.37
N LEU A 19 7.72 -0.62 -15.11
CA LEU A 19 8.34 -1.84 -14.62
C LEU A 19 7.28 -2.87 -14.21
N ASP A 20 7.59 -4.14 -14.41
CA ASP A 20 6.80 -5.22 -13.82
C ASP A 20 6.97 -5.25 -12.29
N TYR A 21 6.10 -6.03 -11.65
CA TYR A 21 6.08 -6.16 -10.19
C TYR A 21 7.39 -6.68 -9.60
N GLY A 22 8.07 -7.61 -10.30
CA GLY A 22 9.31 -8.22 -9.82
C GLY A 22 10.43 -7.18 -9.73
N HIS A 23 10.65 -6.44 -10.83
CA HIS A 23 11.65 -5.39 -10.88
C HIS A 23 11.34 -4.25 -9.90
N MET A 24 10.06 -3.88 -9.75
CA MET A 24 9.63 -2.89 -8.75
C MET A 24 9.95 -3.36 -7.32
N LYS A 25 9.70 -4.64 -7.03
CA LYS A 25 9.97 -5.23 -5.72
C LYS A 25 11.47 -5.22 -5.40
N ASP A 26 12.32 -5.58 -6.35
CA ASP A 26 13.78 -5.57 -6.15
C ASP A 26 14.31 -4.15 -5.89
N LEU A 27 13.81 -3.16 -6.62
CA LEU A 27 14.14 -1.75 -6.41
C LEU A 27 13.75 -1.26 -5.01
N VAL A 28 12.52 -1.55 -4.58
CA VAL A 28 12.03 -1.18 -3.24
C VAL A 28 12.82 -1.89 -2.15
N LEU A 29 13.14 -3.18 -2.33
CA LEU A 29 14.02 -3.94 -1.41
C LEU A 29 15.43 -3.32 -1.33
N GLY A 30 15.94 -2.79 -2.44
CA GLY A 30 17.18 -2.00 -2.45
C GLY A 30 17.12 -0.79 -1.51
N VAL A 31 16.03 -0.02 -1.56
CA VAL A 31 15.84 1.15 -0.67
C VAL A 31 15.65 0.73 0.79
N VAL A 32 14.88 -0.35 1.02
CA VAL A 32 14.62 -0.90 2.36
C VAL A 32 15.91 -1.38 3.00
N SER A 33 16.80 -2.06 2.26
CA SER A 33 18.09 -2.55 2.78
C SER A 33 19.09 -1.46 3.15
N GLN A 34 18.94 -0.24 2.62
CA GLN A 34 19.72 0.93 3.05
C GLN A 34 19.26 1.50 4.39
N ASN A 35 17.98 1.30 4.73
CA ASN A 35 17.35 1.88 5.93
C ASN A 35 17.27 0.89 7.10
N PHE A 36 17.21 -0.41 6.82
CA PHE A 36 17.11 -1.46 7.83
C PHE A 36 18.29 -2.43 7.76
N ARG A 37 18.69 -2.94 8.92
CA ARG A 37 19.80 -3.91 9.00
C ARG A 37 19.39 -5.25 8.36
N PRO A 38 20.32 -5.97 7.71
CA PRO A 38 20.01 -7.23 7.04
C PRO A 38 19.37 -8.28 7.95
N GLU A 39 19.77 -8.37 9.22
CA GLU A 39 19.17 -9.33 10.16
C GLU A 39 17.69 -9.05 10.45
N PHE A 40 17.25 -7.79 10.32
CA PHE A 40 15.83 -7.47 10.45
C PHE A 40 15.06 -7.90 9.21
N ILE A 41 15.59 -7.61 8.02
CA ILE A 41 14.98 -8.00 6.74
C ILE A 41 14.90 -9.52 6.60
N ASN A 42 15.92 -10.24 7.06
CA ASN A 42 15.96 -11.70 7.07
C ASN A 42 14.95 -12.35 8.05
N ARG A 43 14.25 -11.56 8.87
CA ARG A 43 13.16 -12.03 9.77
C ARG A 43 11.78 -11.79 9.18
N ILE A 44 11.68 -11.25 7.97
CA ILE A 44 10.43 -11.01 7.27
C ILE A 44 10.19 -12.17 6.31
N ASP A 45 9.10 -12.92 6.53
CA ASP A 45 8.77 -14.07 5.69
C ASP A 45 8.40 -13.66 4.26
N GLU A 46 7.62 -12.58 4.12
CA GLU A 46 7.16 -12.07 2.83
C GLU A 46 7.12 -10.54 2.82
N VAL A 47 7.64 -9.97 1.74
CA VAL A 47 7.54 -8.54 1.45
C VAL A 47 6.53 -8.32 0.34
N VAL A 48 5.51 -7.52 0.62
CA VAL A 48 4.47 -7.12 -0.31
C VAL A 48 4.64 -5.64 -0.65
N VAL A 49 4.82 -5.34 -1.94
CA VAL A 49 4.84 -3.97 -2.46
C VAL A 49 3.44 -3.61 -2.97
N PHE A 50 2.93 -2.46 -2.57
CA PHE A 50 1.63 -1.96 -3.04
C PHE A 50 1.82 -1.11 -4.29
N HIS A 51 0.93 -1.30 -5.26
CA HIS A 51 0.83 -0.41 -6.40
C HIS A 51 0.00 0.85 -6.05
N PRO A 52 0.23 1.98 -6.73
CA PRO A 52 -0.62 3.15 -6.60
C PRO A 52 -2.07 2.85 -7.04
N LEU A 53 -2.99 3.65 -6.53
CA LEU A 53 -4.41 3.52 -6.83
C LEU A 53 -4.73 4.21 -8.15
N CYS A 54 -5.41 3.51 -9.06
CA CYS A 54 -5.99 4.14 -10.24
C CYS A 54 -7.40 4.65 -9.92
N GLU A 55 -7.97 5.44 -10.83
CA GLU A 55 -9.29 6.04 -10.67
C GLU A 55 -10.39 5.02 -10.32
N LYS A 56 -10.37 3.84 -10.94
CA LYS A 56 -11.32 2.75 -10.64
C LYS A 56 -11.20 2.24 -9.21
N HIS A 57 -9.97 2.15 -8.69
CA HIS A 57 -9.73 1.78 -7.29
C HIS A 57 -10.26 2.87 -6.35
N ILE A 58 -10.01 4.15 -6.66
CA ILE A 58 -10.49 5.28 -5.87
C ILE A 58 -12.02 5.31 -5.81
N ALA A 59 -12.70 5.11 -6.94
CA ALA A 59 -14.15 5.04 -6.98
C ALA A 59 -14.72 3.93 -6.08
N SER A 60 -14.09 2.74 -6.11
CA SER A 60 -14.49 1.61 -5.25
C SER A 60 -14.24 1.89 -3.77
N ILE A 61 -13.10 2.53 -3.44
CA ILE A 61 -12.79 2.94 -2.07
C ILE A 61 -13.78 3.99 -1.57
N ALA A 62 -14.17 4.95 -2.41
CA ALA A 62 -15.18 5.95 -2.05
C ALA A 62 -16.51 5.29 -1.69
N GLN A 63 -16.94 4.27 -2.42
CA GLN A 63 -18.15 3.49 -2.08
C GLN A 63 -18.03 2.82 -0.71
N ILE A 64 -16.88 2.21 -0.39
CA ILE A 64 -16.63 1.62 0.93
C ILE A 64 -16.72 2.69 2.04
N GLN A 65 -16.16 3.88 1.81
CA GLN A 65 -16.24 4.96 2.79
C GLN A 65 -17.66 5.49 2.96
N LEU A 66 -18.43 5.60 1.88
CA LEU A 66 -19.84 5.99 1.94
C LEU A 66 -20.68 4.97 2.70
N GLN A 67 -20.49 3.67 2.47
CA GLN A 67 -21.18 2.63 3.25
C GLN A 67 -20.89 2.72 4.75
N ARG A 68 -19.63 2.99 5.13
CA ARG A 68 -19.26 3.24 6.52
C ARG A 68 -19.93 4.49 7.08
N LEU A 69 -20.09 5.53 6.26
CA LEU A 69 -20.80 6.74 6.65
C LEU A 69 -22.29 6.48 6.88
N TYR A 70 -22.96 5.81 5.94
CA TYR A 70 -24.38 5.47 6.07
C TYR A 70 -24.65 4.66 7.33
N LYS A 71 -23.83 3.65 7.62
CA LYS A 71 -23.96 2.89 8.88
C LYS A 71 -23.88 3.79 10.13
N ARG A 72 -22.96 4.77 10.15
CA ARG A 72 -22.86 5.72 11.28
C ARG A 72 -24.04 6.70 11.37
N LEU A 73 -24.70 6.98 10.26
CA LEU A 73 -25.89 7.84 10.21
C LEU A 73 -27.12 7.07 10.70
N GLU A 74 -27.28 5.81 10.27
CA GLU A 74 -28.33 4.90 10.75
C GLU A 74 -28.23 4.68 12.27
N GLU A 75 -27.02 4.48 12.80
CA GLU A 75 -26.76 4.38 14.26
C GLU A 75 -27.20 5.63 15.04
N ARG A 76 -27.37 6.78 14.36
CA ARG A 76 -27.84 8.04 14.94
C ARG A 76 -29.30 8.36 14.62
N GLY A 77 -30.02 7.43 13.97
CA GLY A 77 -31.43 7.57 13.62
C GLY A 77 -31.69 8.42 12.38
N TYR A 78 -30.69 8.63 11.53
CA TYR A 78 -30.87 9.22 10.20
C TYR A 78 -31.05 8.09 9.18
N GLU A 79 -32.17 8.08 8.48
CA GLU A 79 -32.42 7.23 7.29
C GLU A 79 -31.96 7.91 6.00
#